data_AF-A0AAV0IKX4-F1
#
_entry.id   AF-A0AAV0IKX4-F1
#
_cell.length_a   1.000
_cell.length_b   1.000
_cell.length_c   1.000
_cell.angle_alpha   90.00
_cell.angle_beta   90.00
_cell.angle_gamma   90.00
#
_symmetry.space_group_name_H-M   'P 1'
#
loop_
_entity.id
_entity.type
_entity.pdbx_description
1 polymer ?
#
loop_
_entity_poly.entity_id
_entity_poly.type
_entity_poly.pdbx_seq_one_letter_code
_entity_poly.pdbx_strand_id
1 'polypeptide(L)'
;MGTGAVLGFAPAPDYTFLVYCSPVGNYFKGTFASLDLTIEDELHRATPGGAGGVKSITNYAPVLKGISKAKHEGYSEVLYLDSVHKKYIEEVSCCNIFVIKGNVISTPAASGTILEGITRKSIMEIASDQGYQVEERAIAVDELEDAGEVFCTGTAVGVAPVGTITYQGKR
;
A
#
# COMPACT_ATOMS: atom_id res chain seq x y z
N MET A 1 -6.72 -1.98 22.28
CA MET A 1 -8.19 -2.03 22.15
C MET A 1 -8.79 -1.11 23.20
N GLY A 2 -9.68 -0.19 22.82
CA GLY A 2 -10.38 0.66 23.79
C GLY A 2 -11.63 -0.04 24.34
N THR A 3 -11.86 0.04 25.64
CA THR A 3 -12.96 -0.64 26.36
C THR A 3 -13.51 0.25 27.47
N GLY A 4 -14.72 -0.02 27.93
CA GLY A 4 -15.31 0.65 29.10
C GLY A 4 -16.80 0.93 28.96
N ALA A 5 -17.45 1.30 30.07
CA ALA A 5 -18.88 1.59 30.13
C ALA A 5 -19.21 3.01 29.61
N VAL A 6 -18.95 3.27 28.33
CA VAL A 6 -19.26 4.54 27.66
C VAL A 6 -19.99 4.27 26.34
N LEU A 7 -21.18 4.87 26.19
CA LEU A 7 -21.92 4.88 24.92
C LEU A 7 -21.81 6.23 24.19
N GLY A 8 -21.35 7.27 24.88
CA GLY A 8 -21.15 8.60 24.30
C GLY A 8 -19.95 8.64 23.35
N PHE A 9 -19.96 9.60 22.42
CA PHE A 9 -18.86 9.82 21.48
C PHE A 9 -17.67 10.49 22.20
N ALA A 10 -16.82 9.67 22.82
CA ALA A 10 -15.65 10.09 23.56
C ALA A 10 -14.54 9.02 23.48
N PRO A 11 -13.27 9.37 23.75
CA PRO A 11 -12.21 8.38 23.96
C PRO A 11 -12.60 7.34 25.02
N ALA A 12 -12.12 6.10 24.83
CA ALA A 12 -12.37 5.03 25.79
C ALA A 12 -11.70 5.34 27.14
N PRO A 13 -12.32 5.01 28.29
CA PRO A 13 -11.72 5.22 29.60
C PRO A 13 -10.57 4.23 29.88
N ASP A 14 -10.63 3.03 29.28
CA ASP A 14 -9.65 1.97 29.49
C ASP A 14 -9.10 1.44 28.16
N TYR A 15 -7.84 1.01 28.19
CA TYR A 15 -7.15 0.47 27.02
C TYR A 15 -6.38 -0.80 27.36
N THR A 16 -6.52 -1.81 26.51
CA THR A 16 -5.72 -3.04 26.56
C THR A 16 -4.67 -3.03 25.46
N PHE A 17 -3.39 -3.14 25.84
CA PHE A 17 -2.29 -3.47 24.94
C PHE A 17 -2.08 -4.99 24.93
N LEU A 18 -2.08 -5.59 23.75
CA LEU A 18 -1.95 -7.04 23.57
C LEU A 18 -0.83 -7.31 22.57
N VAL A 19 0.06 -8.23 22.93
CA VAL A 19 1.07 -8.81 22.03
C VAL A 19 0.76 -10.29 21.89
N TYR A 20 0.71 -10.77 20.65
CA TYR A 20 0.55 -12.19 20.36
C TYR A 20 1.54 -12.61 19.28
N CYS A 21 1.80 -13.92 19.21
CA CYS A 21 2.69 -14.51 18.21
C CYS A 21 1.89 -15.51 17.37
N SER A 22 2.14 -15.52 16.06
CA SER A 22 1.64 -16.53 15.14
C SER A 22 2.77 -16.96 14.22
N PRO A 23 3.01 -18.26 14.02
CA PRO A 23 3.92 -18.70 12.98
C PRO A 23 3.36 -18.26 11.62
N VAL A 24 4.24 -17.80 10.73
CA VAL A 24 3.90 -17.38 9.36
C VAL A 24 4.81 -18.11 8.38
N GLY A 25 4.23 -18.51 7.24
CA GLY A 25 4.98 -19.03 6.09
C GLY A 25 5.17 -17.97 5.02
N ASN A 26 5.68 -18.38 3.86
CA ASN A 26 5.78 -17.48 2.71
C ASN A 26 4.39 -17.01 2.26
N TYR A 27 4.26 -15.70 2.05
CA TYR A 27 3.01 -15.07 1.65
C TYR A 27 2.58 -15.50 0.24
N PHE A 28 3.55 -15.70 -0.66
CA PHE A 28 3.34 -16.22 -2.01
C PHE A 28 3.66 -17.72 -2.05
N LYS A 29 2.69 -18.52 -2.50
CA LYS A 29 2.88 -19.95 -2.75
C LYS A 29 3.48 -20.15 -4.14
N GLY A 30 4.71 -20.66 -4.21
CA GLY A 30 5.41 -20.95 -5.48
C GLY A 30 6.63 -20.05 -5.74
N THR A 31 7.44 -20.42 -6.73
CA THR A 31 8.60 -19.64 -7.19
C THR A 31 8.15 -18.33 -7.83
N PHE A 32 8.47 -17.20 -7.19
CA PHE A 32 8.38 -15.84 -7.76
C PHE A 32 7.04 -15.47 -8.42
N ALA A 33 5.91 -15.68 -7.74
CA ALA A 33 4.64 -15.18 -8.23
C ALA A 33 4.63 -13.64 -8.15
N SER A 34 4.74 -12.99 -9.31
CA SER A 34 4.54 -11.54 -9.44
C SER A 34 3.09 -11.18 -9.22
N LEU A 35 2.82 -10.03 -8.59
CA LEU A 35 1.48 -9.52 -8.36
C LEU A 35 0.82 -9.10 -9.66
N ASP A 36 -0.44 -9.49 -9.84
CA ASP A 36 -1.33 -8.91 -10.84
C ASP A 36 -2.28 -7.93 -10.15
N LEU A 37 -2.17 -6.64 -10.48
CA LEU A 37 -2.89 -5.58 -9.80
C LEU A 37 -4.03 -5.03 -10.68
N THR A 38 -5.11 -4.61 -10.04
CA THR A 38 -6.10 -3.72 -10.64
C THR A 38 -6.07 -2.37 -9.94
N ILE A 39 -6.33 -1.29 -10.68
CA ILE A 39 -6.41 0.06 -10.10
C ILE A 39 -7.85 0.37 -9.68
N GLU A 40 -8.01 0.89 -8.47
CA GLU A 40 -9.28 1.35 -7.92
C GLU A 40 -9.31 2.88 -7.83
N ASP A 41 -10.28 3.49 -8.53
CA ASP A 41 -10.46 4.93 -8.68
C ASP A 41 -11.80 5.46 -8.13
N GLU A 42 -12.69 4.57 -7.65
CA GLU A 42 -13.93 4.93 -6.97
C GLU A 42 -13.84 4.79 -5.45
N LEU A 43 -13.20 3.74 -4.97
CA LEU A 43 -12.94 3.52 -3.54
C LEU A 43 -11.56 4.06 -3.17
N HIS A 44 -11.48 4.85 -2.11
CA HIS A 44 -10.22 5.43 -1.64
C HIS A 44 -9.77 4.77 -0.34
N ARG A 45 -8.48 4.43 -0.27
CA ARG A 45 -7.85 3.80 0.91
C ARG A 45 -7.77 4.76 2.09
N ALA A 46 -7.43 6.02 1.80
CA ALA A 46 -7.26 7.09 2.75
C ALA A 46 -7.67 8.42 2.12
N THR A 47 -7.82 9.44 2.97
CA THR A 47 -8.10 10.82 2.55
C THR A 47 -7.21 11.78 3.33
N PRO A 48 -6.86 12.97 2.79
CA PRO A 48 -6.13 13.99 3.53
C PRO A 48 -6.85 14.37 4.83
N GLY A 49 -6.09 14.48 5.93
CA GLY A 49 -6.65 14.71 7.27
C GLY A 49 -7.27 13.47 7.93
N GLY A 50 -7.34 12.35 7.21
CA GLY A 50 -7.74 11.05 7.75
C GLY A 50 -6.61 10.33 8.50
N ALA A 51 -6.83 9.05 8.78
CA ALA A 51 -5.88 8.22 9.52
C ALA A 51 -4.90 7.43 8.62
N GLY A 52 -4.79 7.78 7.33
CA GLY A 52 -4.09 6.98 6.32
C GLY A 52 -2.63 6.63 6.67
N GLY A 53 -1.89 7.61 7.17
CA GLY A 53 -0.49 7.48 7.60
C GLY A 53 -0.30 6.78 8.95
N VAL A 54 -1.37 6.35 9.61
CA VAL A 54 -1.34 5.64 10.90
C VAL A 54 -1.80 4.19 10.70
N LYS A 55 -1.17 3.24 11.41
CA LYS A 55 -1.57 1.82 11.40
C LYS A 55 -2.87 1.59 12.20
N SER A 56 -3.98 2.18 11.75
CA SER A 56 -5.30 2.10 12.39
C SER A 56 -6.20 1.10 11.68
N ILE A 57 -7.01 0.35 12.45
CA ILE A 57 -8.01 -0.59 11.92
C ILE A 57 -9.04 0.10 11.00
N THR A 58 -9.29 1.39 11.23
CA THR A 58 -10.20 2.22 10.42
C THR A 58 -9.82 2.26 8.95
N ASN A 59 -8.55 2.00 8.61
CA ASN A 59 -8.07 2.02 7.23
C ASN A 59 -8.21 0.66 6.53
N TYR A 60 -8.39 -0.44 7.28
CA TYR A 60 -8.41 -1.80 6.73
C TYR A 60 -9.83 -2.24 6.36
N ALA A 61 -10.83 -1.91 7.16
CA ALA A 61 -12.22 -2.31 6.87
C ALA A 61 -12.75 -1.74 5.53
N PRO A 62 -12.53 -0.46 5.17
CA PRO A 62 -13.05 0.10 3.92
C PRO A 62 -12.48 -0.57 2.66
N VAL A 63 -11.20 -0.95 2.68
CA VAL A 63 -10.49 -1.49 1.50
C VAL A 63 -10.86 -2.94 1.21
N LEU A 64 -11.38 -3.70 2.19
CA LEU A 64 -11.76 -5.11 2.01
C LEU A 64 -12.75 -5.33 0.86
N LYS A 65 -13.64 -4.36 0.59
CA LYS A 65 -14.56 -4.43 -0.54
C LYS A 65 -13.82 -4.44 -1.89
N GLY A 66 -12.85 -3.54 -2.07
CA GLY A 66 -12.02 -3.47 -3.27
C GLY A 66 -11.19 -4.75 -3.44
N ILE A 67 -10.52 -5.18 -2.37
CA ILE A 67 -9.72 -6.42 -2.35
C ILE A 67 -10.58 -7.64 -2.74
N SER A 68 -11.79 -7.76 -2.18
CA SER A 68 -12.68 -8.87 -2.49
C SER A 68 -13.16 -8.86 -3.94
N LYS A 69 -13.45 -7.68 -4.49
CA LYS A 69 -13.83 -7.51 -5.91
C LYS A 69 -12.68 -7.91 -6.83
N ALA A 70 -11.48 -7.39 -6.59
CA ALA A 70 -10.29 -7.68 -7.36
C ALA A 70 -9.98 -9.18 -7.41
N LYS A 71 -10.06 -9.87 -6.26
CA LYS A 71 -9.88 -11.33 -6.19
C LYS A 71 -10.95 -12.10 -6.96
N HIS A 72 -12.20 -11.64 -6.93
CA HIS A 72 -13.28 -12.27 -7.71
C HIS A 72 -13.06 -12.09 -9.23
N GLU A 73 -12.43 -10.99 -9.65
CA GLU A 73 -12.07 -10.70 -11.04
C GLU A 73 -10.75 -11.35 -11.48
N GLY A 74 -10.03 -12.02 -10.57
CA GLY A 74 -8.80 -12.76 -10.87
C GLY A 74 -7.50 -12.02 -10.58
N TYR A 75 -7.56 -10.79 -10.07
CA TYR A 75 -6.38 -10.02 -9.68
C TYR A 75 -5.86 -10.45 -8.30
N SER A 76 -4.56 -10.25 -8.09
CA SER A 76 -3.88 -10.54 -6.82
C SER A 76 -4.19 -9.49 -5.76
N GLU A 77 -4.17 -8.20 -6.15
CA GLU A 77 -4.45 -7.09 -5.26
C GLU A 77 -4.94 -5.81 -5.97
N VAL A 78 -5.25 -4.78 -5.17
CA VAL A 78 -5.70 -3.45 -5.59
C VAL A 78 -4.62 -2.40 -5.37
N LEU A 79 -4.32 -1.61 -6.40
CA LEU A 79 -3.57 -0.36 -6.31
C LEU A 79 -4.56 0.81 -6.21
N TYR A 80 -4.42 1.63 -5.16
CA TYR A 80 -5.31 2.76 -4.93
C TYR A 80 -4.76 4.06 -5.50
N LEU A 81 -5.66 4.88 -6.04
CA LEU A 81 -5.39 6.28 -6.38
C LEU A 81 -5.79 7.23 -5.25
N ASP A 82 -5.14 8.39 -5.23
CA ASP A 82 -5.40 9.46 -4.29
C ASP A 82 -6.86 9.93 -4.33
N SER A 83 -7.42 10.25 -3.16
CA SER A 83 -8.83 10.60 -3.05
C SER A 83 -9.20 11.97 -3.62
N VAL A 84 -8.21 12.81 -3.95
CA VAL A 84 -8.44 14.22 -4.33
C VAL A 84 -8.47 14.37 -5.84
N HIS A 85 -7.42 13.90 -6.51
CA HIS A 85 -7.21 14.05 -7.94
C HIS A 85 -7.57 12.79 -8.72
N LYS A 86 -7.67 11.64 -8.02
CA LYS A 86 -7.89 10.32 -8.63
C LYS A 86 -6.89 10.04 -9.75
N LYS A 87 -5.64 10.44 -9.54
CA LYS A 87 -4.58 10.40 -10.54
C LYS A 87 -3.27 9.86 -9.99
N TYR A 88 -2.96 10.15 -8.74
CA TYR A 88 -1.68 9.77 -8.15
C TYR A 88 -1.80 8.43 -7.44
N ILE A 89 -0.88 7.52 -7.68
CA ILE A 89 -0.85 6.22 -7.01
C ILE A 89 -0.47 6.39 -5.53
N GLU A 90 -1.08 5.59 -4.65
CA GLU A 90 -0.82 5.62 -3.21
C GLU A 90 -0.22 4.29 -2.71
N GLU A 91 -1.04 3.29 -2.43
CA GLU A 91 -0.62 2.02 -1.86
C GLU A 91 -1.33 0.85 -2.53
N VAL A 92 -0.70 -0.32 -2.45
CA VAL A 92 -1.29 -1.59 -2.87
C VAL A 92 -1.92 -2.24 -1.64
N SER A 93 -3.17 -1.86 -1.37
CA SER A 93 -3.96 -2.23 -0.19
C SER A 93 -3.28 -2.00 1.17
N CYS A 94 -2.38 -2.91 1.54
CA CYS A 94 -1.65 -2.92 2.81
C CYS A 94 -0.12 -2.82 2.64
N CYS A 95 0.35 -2.54 1.42
CA CYS A 95 1.77 -2.47 1.06
C CYS A 95 2.09 -1.12 0.40
N ASN A 96 3.28 -0.59 0.69
CA ASN A 96 3.82 0.54 -0.07
C ASN A 96 4.25 0.08 -1.47
N ILE A 97 4.26 1.00 -2.44
CA ILE A 97 4.67 0.74 -3.83
C ILE A 97 5.91 1.56 -4.21
N PHE A 98 6.73 0.98 -5.07
CA PHE A 98 7.88 1.61 -5.69
C PHE A 98 7.82 1.43 -7.21
N VAL A 99 8.25 2.47 -7.93
CA VAL A 99 8.35 2.51 -9.38
C VAL A 99 9.80 2.86 -9.75
N ILE A 100 10.44 2.05 -10.58
CA ILE A 100 11.80 2.27 -11.07
C ILE A 100 11.75 2.68 -12.54
N LYS A 101 12.46 3.77 -12.89
CA LYS A 101 12.70 4.19 -14.28
C LYS A 101 14.16 4.61 -14.44
N GLY A 102 14.94 3.81 -15.16
CA GLY A 102 16.39 4.01 -15.26
C GLY A 102 17.08 3.89 -13.90
N ASN A 103 17.81 4.93 -13.49
CA ASN A 103 18.49 4.98 -12.18
C ASN A 103 17.66 5.65 -11.07
N VAL A 104 16.39 5.94 -11.33
CA VAL A 104 15.50 6.61 -10.37
C VAL A 104 14.53 5.59 -9.79
N ILE A 105 14.45 5.55 -8.45
CA ILE A 105 13.46 4.79 -7.70
C ILE A 105 12.51 5.78 -7.00
N SER A 106 11.25 5.74 -7.39
CA SER A 106 10.21 6.64 -6.87
C SER A 106 9.20 5.89 -6.01
N THR A 107 8.74 6.51 -4.93
CA THR A 107 7.61 6.02 -4.12
C THR A 107 6.71 7.20 -3.72
N PRO A 108 5.39 6.97 -3.54
CA PRO A 108 4.48 8.01 -3.05
C PRO A 108 5.00 8.65 -1.75
N ALA A 109 5.00 9.99 -1.71
CA ALA A 109 5.46 10.74 -0.55
C ALA A 109 4.58 10.48 0.68
N ALA A 110 5.21 10.33 1.85
CA ALA A 110 4.52 10.09 3.11
C ALA A 110 3.90 11.36 3.71
N SER A 111 2.97 12.00 2.99
CA SER A 111 2.30 13.24 3.40
C SER A 111 0.87 12.99 3.90
N GLY A 112 0.72 12.05 4.84
CA GLY A 112 -0.51 11.84 5.60
C GLY A 112 -1.47 10.74 5.09
N THR A 113 -1.51 10.48 3.78
CA THR A 113 -2.32 9.37 3.21
C THR A 113 -1.52 8.11 2.93
N ILE A 114 -0.20 8.10 3.13
CA ILE A 114 0.65 6.93 2.97
C ILE A 114 1.19 6.51 4.33
N LEU A 115 1.11 5.22 4.64
CA LEU A 115 1.70 4.63 5.82
C LEU A 115 3.22 4.58 5.68
N GLU A 116 3.95 5.11 6.67
CA GLU A 116 5.41 5.09 6.73
C GLU A 116 5.93 3.68 7.07
N GLY A 117 5.90 2.77 6.10
CA GLY A 117 6.36 1.40 6.26
C GLY A 117 7.85 1.32 6.60
N ILE A 118 8.20 0.44 7.55
CA ILE A 118 9.61 0.20 7.89
C ILE A 118 10.35 -0.44 6.71
N THR A 119 9.74 -1.41 6.01
CA THR A 119 10.34 -2.00 4.81
C THR A 119 10.54 -0.96 3.70
N ARG A 120 9.59 -0.03 3.52
CA ARG A 120 9.71 1.10 2.60
C ARG A 120 10.94 1.95 2.94
N LYS A 121 11.09 2.35 4.20
CA LYS A 121 12.26 3.09 4.69
C LYS A 121 13.56 2.34 4.39
N SER A 122 13.64 1.05 4.73
CA SER A 122 14.83 0.24 4.49
C SER A 122 15.18 0.12 3.00
N ILE A 123 14.19 0.00 2.12
CA ILE A 123 14.42 -0.04 0.66
C ILE A 123 14.99 1.28 0.15
N MET A 124 14.49 2.42 0.61
CA MET A 124 15.03 3.72 0.23
C MET A 124 16.49 3.89 0.67
N GLU A 125 16.82 3.49 1.90
CA GLU A 125 18.19 3.52 2.42
C GLU A 125 19.12 2.63 1.58
N ILE A 126 18.72 1.37 1.36
CA ILE A 126 19.51 0.42 0.56
C ILE A 126 19.67 0.90 -0.89
N ALA A 127 18.63 1.43 -1.52
CA ALA A 127 18.71 1.90 -2.89
C ALA A 127 19.66 3.10 -3.02
N SER A 128 19.62 4.04 -2.06
CA SER A 128 20.55 5.15 -2.00
C SER A 128 22.00 4.67 -1.85
N ASP A 129 22.26 3.68 -0.98
CA ASP A 129 23.59 3.10 -0.78
C ASP A 129 24.12 2.38 -2.04
N GLN A 130 23.21 1.89 -2.89
CA GLN A 130 23.53 1.25 -4.17
C GLN A 130 23.63 2.25 -5.34
N GLY A 131 23.47 3.55 -5.08
CA GLY A 131 23.65 4.61 -6.08
C GLY A 131 22.40 4.94 -6.91
N TYR A 132 21.21 4.46 -6.53
CA TYR A 132 19.95 4.92 -7.11
C TYR A 132 19.60 6.33 -6.62
N GLN A 133 18.97 7.12 -7.49
CA GLN A 133 18.31 8.36 -7.08
C GLN A 133 16.95 8.02 -6.47
N VAL A 134 16.81 8.23 -5.17
CA VAL A 134 15.57 7.97 -4.43
C VAL A 134 14.67 9.21 -4.42
N GLU A 135 13.42 9.05 -4.83
CA GLU A 135 12.42 10.13 -4.86
C GLU A 135 11.15 9.77 -4.09
N GLU A 136 10.85 10.56 -3.08
CA GLU A 136 9.53 10.56 -2.44
C GLU A 136 8.68 11.65 -3.08
N ARG A 137 7.74 11.27 -3.97
CA ARG A 137 6.93 12.23 -4.74
C ARG A 137 5.56 11.69 -5.09
N ALA A 138 4.67 12.56 -5.55
CA ALA A 138 3.45 12.12 -6.24
C ALA A 138 3.83 11.47 -7.58
N ILE A 139 3.23 10.31 -7.88
CA ILE A 139 3.48 9.55 -9.11
C ILE A 139 2.13 9.39 -9.81
N ALA A 140 1.99 9.96 -11.00
CA ALA A 140 0.75 9.81 -11.76
C ALA A 140 0.61 8.39 -12.29
N VAL A 141 -0.62 7.88 -12.35
CA VAL A 141 -0.93 6.55 -12.88
C VAL A 141 -0.39 6.33 -14.30
N ASP A 142 -0.41 7.37 -15.13
CA ASP A 142 0.13 7.34 -16.50
C ASP A 142 1.63 7.06 -16.55
N GLU A 143 2.39 7.37 -15.48
CA GLU A 143 3.83 7.09 -15.42
C GLU A 143 4.15 5.60 -15.32
N LEU A 144 3.17 4.77 -14.94
CA LEU A 144 3.33 3.31 -14.87
C LEU A 144 3.56 2.69 -16.26
N GLU A 145 3.08 3.33 -17.33
CA GLU A 145 3.28 2.83 -18.71
C GLU A 145 4.76 2.83 -19.12
N ASP A 146 5.55 3.75 -18.55
CA ASP A 146 6.99 3.89 -18.83
C ASP A 146 7.88 3.29 -17.73
N ALA A 147 7.29 2.60 -16.75
CA ALA A 147 8.04 2.01 -15.64
C ALA A 147 8.91 0.85 -16.14
N GLY A 148 10.17 0.81 -15.71
CA GLY A 148 11.05 -0.33 -15.94
C GLY A 148 10.73 -1.49 -14.99
N GLU A 149 10.50 -1.18 -13.72
CA GLU A 149 10.10 -2.15 -12.70
C GLU A 149 9.11 -1.52 -11.71
N VAL A 150 8.22 -2.34 -11.17
CA VAL A 150 7.32 -1.95 -10.08
C VAL A 150 7.32 -3.06 -9.04
N PHE A 151 7.38 -2.68 -7.77
CA PHE A 151 7.31 -3.65 -6.67
C PHE A 151 6.63 -3.06 -5.43
N CYS A 152 6.09 -3.96 -4.62
CA CYS A 152 5.43 -3.65 -3.37
C CYS A 152 6.30 -4.05 -2.19
N THR A 153 6.14 -3.36 -1.05
CA THR A 153 6.88 -3.65 0.17
C THR A 153 5.96 -3.68 1.38
N GLY A 154 6.26 -4.57 2.32
CA GLY A 154 5.55 -4.70 3.58
C GLY A 154 6.14 -5.80 4.44
N THR A 155 5.90 -5.78 5.74
CA THR A 155 6.54 -6.72 6.68
C THR A 155 6.26 -8.18 6.34
N ALA A 156 5.03 -8.51 5.96
CA ALA A 156 4.65 -9.90 5.64
C ALA A 156 5.15 -10.37 4.27
N VAL A 157 5.25 -9.46 3.30
CA VAL A 157 5.60 -9.78 1.90
C VAL A 157 7.08 -9.59 1.61
N GLY A 158 7.81 -8.85 2.46
CA GLY A 158 9.16 -8.39 2.16
C GLY A 158 9.13 -7.44 0.97
N VAL A 159 9.60 -7.95 -0.17
CA VAL A 159 9.55 -7.30 -1.49
C VAL A 159 8.78 -8.21 -2.45
N ALA A 160 7.74 -7.69 -3.07
CA ALA A 160 6.90 -8.43 -4.01
C ALA A 160 6.92 -7.74 -5.39
N PRO A 161 7.43 -8.40 -6.44
CA PRO A 161 7.42 -7.81 -7.79
C PRO A 161 5.99 -7.69 -8.29
N VAL A 162 5.70 -6.62 -9.04
CA VAL A 162 4.44 -6.43 -9.75
C VAL A 162 4.65 -6.83 -11.20
N GLY A 163 3.89 -7.82 -11.66
CA GLY A 163 3.98 -8.35 -13.01
C GLY A 163 3.11 -7.55 -13.98
N THR A 164 1.86 -7.26 -13.59
CA THR A 164 0.93 -6.46 -14.40
C THR A 164 0.05 -5.57 -13.56
N ILE A 165 -0.39 -4.46 -14.16
CA ILE A 165 -1.29 -3.48 -13.55
C ILE A 165 -2.37 -3.16 -14.57
N THR A 166 -3.63 -3.47 -14.26
CA THR A 166 -4.75 -3.16 -15.15
C THR A 166 -5.46 -1.90 -14.68
N TYR A 167 -5.63 -0.94 -15.59
CA TYR A 167 -6.37 0.31 -15.36
C TYR A 167 -7.36 0.55 -16.50
N GLN A 168 -8.64 0.72 -16.17
CA GLN A 168 -9.71 0.99 -17.14
C GLN A 168 -9.74 -0.01 -18.33
N GLY A 169 -9.44 -1.27 -18.06
CA GLY A 169 -9.41 -2.35 -19.06
C GLY A 169 -8.13 -2.39 -19.92
N LYS A 170 -7.19 -1.47 -19.73
CA LYS A 170 -5.85 -1.53 -20.31
C LYS A 170 -4.89 -2.17 -19.32
N ARG A 171 -4.11 -3.13 -19.80
CA ARG A 171 -3.08 -3.85 -19.03
C ARG A 171 -1.71 -3.23 -19.26
#